data_AF-A0A375JDW8-F1
#
_entry.id   AF-A0A375JDW8-F1
#
_cell.length_a   1.000
_cell.length_b   1.000
_cell.length_c   1.000
_cell.angle_alpha   90.00
_cell.angle_beta   90.00
_cell.angle_gamma   90.00
#
_symmetry.space_group_name_H-M   'P 1'
#
loop_
_entity.id
_entity.type
_entity.pdbx_description
1 polymer ?
#
loop_
_entity_poly.entity_id
_entity_poly.type
_entity_poly.pdbx_seq_one_letter_code
_entity_poly.pdbx_strand_id
1 'polypeptide(L)'
;MEWITIAVFLVLPAYLAFKWARQEGRWAWPWAIASFMFSYFALIAFVLTRKGLPTVSEYARKYPACVTERGMSCYRCGSRSIRLWREQPFIAVHQWHICNSCGTSLYRSR
;
A
#
# COMPACT_ATOMS: atom_id res chain seq x y z
N MET A 1 -29.32 8.38 -19.08
CA MET A 1 -28.06 7.63 -19.29
C MET A 1 -26.84 8.53 -19.20
N GLU A 2 -26.88 9.75 -19.75
CA GLU A 2 -25.82 10.78 -19.65
C GLU A 2 -25.27 11.03 -18.23
N TRP A 3 -26.13 11.10 -17.22
CA TRP A 3 -25.68 11.37 -15.84
C TRP A 3 -24.89 10.21 -15.22
N ILE A 4 -25.19 8.98 -15.62
CA ILE A 4 -24.51 7.78 -15.11
C ILE A 4 -23.10 7.70 -15.71
N THR A 5 -22.96 7.98 -17.01
CA THR A 5 -21.66 8.00 -17.67
C THR A 5 -20.77 9.10 -17.08
N ILE A 6 -21.29 10.31 -16.89
CA ILE A 6 -20.55 11.41 -16.23
C ILE A 6 -20.11 11.00 -14.81
N ALA A 7 -21.00 10.41 -14.01
CA ALA A 7 -20.67 9.99 -12.65
C ALA A 7 -19.57 8.91 -12.62
N VAL A 8 -19.63 7.92 -13.52
CA VAL A 8 -18.67 6.81 -13.58
C VAL A 8 -17.31 7.26 -14.12
N PHE A 9 -17.26 8.17 -15.08
CA PHE A 9 -16.00 8.56 -15.72
C PHE A 9 -15.30 9.75 -15.06
N LEU A 10 -16.02 10.67 -14.41
CA LEU A 10 -15.41 11.85 -13.78
C LEU A 10 -15.41 11.78 -12.26
N VAL A 11 -16.55 11.47 -11.66
CA VAL A 11 -16.73 11.57 -10.20
C VAL A 11 -16.12 10.37 -9.47
N LEU A 12 -16.34 9.16 -9.99
CA LEU A 12 -15.85 7.93 -9.37
C LEU A 12 -14.31 7.88 -9.23
N PRO A 13 -13.49 8.13 -10.29
CA PRO A 13 -12.05 8.08 -10.14
C PRO A 13 -11.51 9.15 -9.18
N ALA A 14 -12.08 10.36 -9.20
CA ALA A 14 -11.71 11.43 -8.28
C ALA A 14 -12.01 11.08 -6.82
N TYR A 15 -13.19 10.50 -6.54
CA TYR A 15 -13.56 10.03 -5.21
C TYR A 15 -12.65 8.91 -4.71
N LEU A 16 -12.35 7.92 -5.57
CA LEU A 16 -11.45 6.81 -5.22
C LEU A 16 -10.03 7.32 -4.91
N ALA A 17 -9.47 8.18 -5.76
CA ALA A 17 -8.17 8.79 -5.53
C ALA A 17 -8.13 9.58 -4.21
N PHE A 18 -9.15 10.39 -3.93
CA PHE A 18 -9.25 11.16 -2.69
C PHE A 18 -9.29 10.26 -1.44
N LYS A 19 -10.19 9.27 -1.44
CA LYS A 19 -10.39 8.33 -0.33
C LYS A 19 -9.11 7.55 -0.03
N TRP A 20 -8.48 7.02 -1.08
CA TRP A 20 -7.26 6.24 -0.96
C TRP A 20 -6.05 7.06 -0.55
N ALA A 21 -5.88 8.27 -1.09
CA ALA A 21 -4.80 9.16 -0.69
C ALA A 21 -4.90 9.53 0.79
N ARG A 22 -6.11 9.76 1.32
CA ARG A 22 -6.32 9.98 2.76
C ARG A 22 -5.96 8.76 3.61
N GLN A 23 -6.33 7.55 3.19
CA GLN A 23 -5.98 6.32 3.92
C GLN A 23 -4.47 6.10 4.01
N GLU A 24 -3.72 6.59 3.03
CA GLU A 24 -2.25 6.52 3.00
C GLU A 24 -1.56 7.72 3.65
N GLY A 25 -2.29 8.69 4.19
CA GLY A 25 -1.72 9.91 4.74
C GLY A 25 -1.03 10.80 3.69
N ARG A 26 -1.37 10.64 2.41
CA ARG A 26 -0.87 11.48 1.30
C ARG A 26 -1.76 12.71 1.14
N TRP A 27 -1.24 13.75 0.49
CA TRP A 27 -2.04 14.91 0.08
C TRP A 27 -3.11 14.48 -0.92
N ALA A 28 -4.37 14.45 -0.50
CA ALA A 28 -5.46 13.87 -1.27
C ALA A 28 -5.96 14.74 -2.42
N TRP A 29 -5.89 16.07 -2.28
CA TRP A 29 -6.42 17.02 -3.26
C TRP A 29 -5.73 16.99 -4.63
N PRO A 30 -4.38 16.97 -4.72
CA PRO A 30 -3.70 16.87 -6.02
C PRO A 30 -4.13 15.65 -6.82
N TRP A 31 -4.28 14.49 -6.17
CA TRP A 31 -4.70 13.25 -6.81
C TRP A 31 -6.17 13.27 -7.20
N ALA A 32 -7.04 13.84 -6.37
CA ALA A 32 -8.45 14.01 -6.70
C ALA A 32 -8.66 14.93 -7.91
N ILE A 33 -7.95 16.06 -7.97
CA ILE A 33 -8.00 17.02 -9.09
C ILE A 33 -7.44 16.38 -10.36
N ALA A 34 -6.30 15.69 -10.27
CA ALA A 34 -5.72 14.98 -11.41
C ALA A 34 -6.65 13.87 -11.93
N SER A 35 -7.27 13.08 -11.04
CA SER A 35 -8.24 12.05 -11.41
C SER A 35 -9.57 12.60 -11.90
N PHE A 36 -9.93 13.83 -11.54
CA PHE A 36 -11.08 14.52 -12.13
C PHE A 36 -10.77 15.00 -13.56
N MET A 37 -9.57 15.56 -13.79
CA MET A 37 -9.16 16.08 -15.11
C MET A 37 -8.77 14.99 -16.12
N PHE A 38 -8.13 13.92 -15.66
CA PHE A 38 -7.59 12.85 -16.50
C PHE A 38 -8.30 11.50 -16.26
N SER A 39 -9.41 11.49 -15.52
CA SER A 39 -10.21 10.29 -15.24
C SER A 39 -9.36 9.13 -14.69
N TYR A 40 -9.58 7.91 -15.20
CA TYR A 40 -8.89 6.69 -14.79
C TYR A 40 -7.39 6.70 -15.07
N PHE A 41 -6.87 7.50 -16.02
CA PHE A 41 -5.42 7.54 -16.27
C PHE A 41 -4.64 8.05 -15.06
N ALA A 42 -5.10 9.14 -14.44
CA ALA A 42 -4.49 9.64 -13.22
C ALA A 42 -4.73 8.71 -12.01
N LEU A 43 -5.86 7.99 -11.98
CA LEU A 43 -6.09 6.97 -10.94
C LEU A 43 -5.10 5.80 -11.08
N ILE A 44 -4.84 5.34 -12.30
CA ILE A 44 -3.84 4.29 -12.56
C ILE A 44 -2.45 4.78 -12.17
N ALA A 45 -2.06 6.00 -12.55
CA ALA A 45 -0.80 6.60 -12.12
C ALA A 45 -0.70 6.70 -10.59
N PHE A 46 -1.78 7.10 -9.90
CA PHE A 46 -1.83 7.09 -8.44
C PHE A 46 -1.56 5.69 -7.88
N VAL A 47 -2.22 4.65 -8.41
CA VAL A 47 -2.04 3.26 -7.96
C VAL A 47 -0.59 2.79 -8.18
N LEU A 48 0.02 3.13 -9.31
CA LEU A 48 1.41 2.77 -9.61
C LEU A 48 2.42 3.50 -8.71
N THR A 49 2.11 4.71 -8.23
CA THR A 49 2.96 5.46 -7.30
C THR A 49 2.71 5.11 -5.84
N ARG A 50 1.76 4.22 -5.53
CA ARG A 50 1.53 3.77 -4.15
C ARG A 50 2.82 3.16 -3.61
N LYS A 51 3.20 3.59 -2.41
CA LYS A 51 4.33 2.97 -1.71
C LYS A 51 3.96 1.50 -1.48
N GLY A 52 4.88 0.60 -1.85
CA GLY A 52 4.75 -0.83 -1.59
C GLY A 52 4.77 -1.14 -0.08
N LEU A 53 5.06 -2.39 0.28
CA LEU A 53 5.15 -2.79 1.68
C LEU A 53 6.04 -1.82 2.49
N PRO A 54 5.65 -1.53 3.75
CA PRO A 54 6.44 -0.66 4.61
C PRO A 54 7.84 -1.25 4.81
N THR A 55 8.82 -0.40 5.02
CA THR A 55 10.16 -0.85 5.44
C THR A 55 10.11 -1.39 6.88
N VAL A 56 11.14 -2.15 7.29
CA VAL A 56 11.25 -2.68 8.67
C VAL A 56 11.06 -1.57 9.72
N SER A 57 11.69 -0.41 9.53
CA SER A 57 11.60 0.72 10.46
C SER A 57 10.23 1.40 10.47
N GLU A 58 9.59 1.54 9.31
CA GLU A 58 8.23 2.04 9.20
C GLU A 58 7.23 1.09 9.87
N TYR A 59 7.42 -0.22 9.71
CA TYR A 59 6.59 -1.24 10.37
C TYR A 59 6.76 -1.21 11.88
N ALA A 60 8.01 -1.11 12.38
CA ALA A 60 8.30 -0.99 13.80
C ALA A 60 7.66 0.25 14.43
N ARG A 61 7.67 1.38 13.70
CA ARG A 61 7.02 2.63 14.13
C ARG A 61 5.50 2.50 14.17
N LYS A 62 4.91 1.81 13.19
CA LYS A 62 3.45 1.63 13.10
C LYS A 62 2.92 0.64 14.14
N TYR A 63 3.70 -0.40 14.46
CA TYR A 63 3.30 -1.47 15.37
C TYR A 63 4.40 -1.72 16.43
N PRO A 64 4.59 -0.79 17.40
CA PRO A 64 5.64 -0.92 18.41
C PRO A 64 5.46 -2.17 19.28
N ALA A 65 4.22 -2.60 19.54
CA ALA A 65 3.92 -3.82 20.29
C ALA A 65 4.37 -5.12 19.59
N CYS A 66 4.65 -5.06 18.29
CA CYS A 66 5.14 -6.20 17.52
C CYS A 66 6.68 -6.28 17.48
N VAL A 67 7.37 -5.29 18.05
CA VAL A 67 8.82 -5.30 18.22
C VAL A 67 9.13 -6.13 19.46
N THR A 68 9.93 -7.19 19.30
CA THR A 68 10.37 -8.05 20.40
C THR A 68 11.88 -8.03 20.49
N GLU A 69 12.45 -8.39 21.65
CA GLU A 69 13.92 -8.42 21.86
C GLU A 69 14.68 -9.26 20.82
N ARG A 70 14.03 -10.30 20.27
CA ARG A 70 14.65 -11.25 19.32
C ARG A 70 14.20 -11.04 17.86
N GLY A 71 13.42 -9.99 17.56
CA GLY A 71 12.93 -9.73 16.21
C GLY A 71 11.51 -9.17 16.16
N MET A 72 10.77 -9.46 15.09
CA MET A 72 9.45 -8.89 14.83
C MET A 72 8.35 -9.96 14.96
N SER A 73 7.13 -9.56 15.31
CA SER A 73 5.93 -10.39 15.25
C SER A 73 4.92 -9.86 14.24
N CYS A 74 3.99 -10.73 13.83
CA CYS A 74 2.90 -10.36 12.94
C CYS A 74 1.88 -9.48 13.67
N TYR A 75 1.57 -8.30 13.13
CA TYR A 75 0.56 -7.41 13.71
C TYR A 75 -0.86 -7.99 13.73
N ARG A 76 -1.13 -8.99 12.89
CA ARG A 76 -2.46 -9.58 12.71
C ARG A 76 -2.72 -10.77 13.62
N CYS A 77 -1.75 -11.67 13.78
CA CYS A 77 -1.91 -12.89 14.58
C CYS A 77 -0.91 -13.04 15.72
N GLY A 78 0.03 -12.10 15.89
CA GLY A 78 1.07 -12.16 16.93
C GLY A 78 2.15 -13.23 16.71
N SER A 79 2.02 -14.08 15.68
CA SER A 79 3.01 -15.12 15.40
C SER A 79 4.37 -14.53 15.04
N ARG A 80 5.42 -15.18 15.55
CA ARG A 80 6.83 -14.86 15.27
C ARG A 80 7.41 -15.71 14.14
N SER A 81 6.62 -16.63 13.57
CA SER A 81 7.02 -17.42 12.40
C SER A 81 6.85 -16.56 11.14
N ILE A 82 7.94 -15.88 10.79
CA ILE A 82 8.00 -14.98 9.63
C ILE A 82 9.00 -15.57 8.64
N ARG A 83 8.54 -15.86 7.42
CA ARG A 83 9.41 -16.26 6.31
C ARG A 83 9.89 -15.05 5.53
N LEU A 84 11.15 -15.09 5.11
CA LEU A 84 11.69 -14.18 4.12
C LEU A 84 11.36 -14.71 2.73
N TRP A 85 10.64 -13.92 1.94
CA TRP A 85 10.45 -14.17 0.52
C TRP A 85 11.38 -13.24 -0.27
N ARG A 86 12.10 -13.81 -1.23
CA ARG A 86 13.05 -13.08 -2.07
C ARG A 86 12.71 -13.32 -3.53
N GLU A 87 12.53 -12.25 -4.27
CA GLU A 87 12.39 -12.25 -5.72
C GLU A 87 13.58 -11.50 -6.32
N GLN A 88 14.17 -12.04 -7.39
CA GLN A 88 15.29 -11.43 -8.10
C GLN A 88 14.97 -11.25 -9.59
N PRO A 89 14.19 -10.23 -9.96
CA PRO A 89 14.06 -9.83 -11.35
C PRO A 89 15.32 -9.09 -11.82
N PHE A 90 16.14 -9.79 -12.61
CA PHE A 90 17.32 -9.30 -13.34
C PHE A 90 18.41 -8.61 -12.50
N ILE A 91 18.17 -7.40 -11.99
CA ILE A 91 19.15 -6.53 -11.31
C ILE A 91 18.70 -6.17 -9.89
N ALA A 92 17.39 -6.16 -9.62
CA ALA A 92 16.85 -5.78 -8.32
C ALA A 92 16.57 -7.01 -7.47
N VAL A 93 16.90 -6.94 -6.17
CA VAL A 93 16.48 -7.94 -5.19
C VAL A 93 15.33 -7.37 -4.39
N HIS A 94 14.15 -7.96 -4.51
CA HIS A 94 13.01 -7.62 -3.67
C HIS A 94 12.89 -8.64 -2.55
N GLN A 95 12.99 -8.16 -1.31
CA GLN A 95 12.85 -8.98 -0.12
C GLN A 95 11.66 -8.50 0.69
N TRP A 96 10.71 -9.39 0.96
CA TRP A 96 9.59 -9.09 1.83
C TRP A 96 9.31 -10.23 2.82
N HIS A 97 8.80 -9.85 3.97
CA HIS A 97 8.56 -10.74 5.10
C HIS A 97 7.10 -11.12 5.15
N ILE A 98 6.80 -12.42 5.16
CA ILE A 98 5.43 -12.95 5.19
C ILE A 98 5.26 -13.77 6.46
N CYS A 99 4.15 -13.60 7.16
CA CYS A 99 3.81 -14.47 8.28
C CYS A 99 3.41 -15.87 7.78
N ASN A 100 4.03 -16.93 8.29
CA ASN A 100 3.68 -18.32 7.94
C ASN A 100 2.31 -18.74 8.48
N SER A 101 1.89 -18.17 9.61
CA SER A 101 0.64 -18.57 10.27
C SER A 101 -0.60 -17.99 9.58
N CYS A 102 -0.56 -16.72 9.17
CA CYS A 102 -1.73 -16.04 8.58
C CYS A 102 -1.52 -15.56 7.13
N GLY A 103 -0.35 -15.82 6.54
CA GLY A 103 -0.01 -15.44 5.17
C GLY A 103 0.15 -13.93 4.93
N THR A 104 0.07 -13.10 5.98
CA THR A 104 0.08 -11.64 5.81
C THR A 104 1.50 -11.14 5.51
N SER A 105 1.63 -10.35 4.43
CA SER A 105 2.86 -9.63 4.09
C SER A 105 3.07 -8.44 5.03
N LEU A 106 4.22 -8.39 5.71
CA LEU A 106 4.48 -7.49 6.83
C LEU A 106 5.27 -6.26 6.38
N TYR A 107 6.52 -6.47 5.98
CA TYR A 107 7.47 -5.40 5.65
C TYR A 107 8.52 -5.88 4.66
N ARG A 108 9.18 -4.94 3.99
CA ARG A 108 10.31 -5.20 3.09
C ARG A 108 11.65 -4.93 3.76
N SER A 109 12.65 -5.74 3.45
CA SER A 109 14.05 -5.41 3.71
C SER A 109 14.60 -4.58 2.57
N ARG A 110 15.44 -3.60 2.92
CA ARG A 110 16.09 -2.71 1.96
C ARG A 110 17.32 -3.36 1.36
#